data_AF-A0A382JNZ1-F1
#
_entry.id   AF-A0A382JNZ1-F1
#
_cell.length_a   1.000
_cell.length_b   1.000
_cell.length_c   1.000
_cell.angle_alpha   90.00
_cell.angle_beta   90.00
_cell.angle_gamma   90.00
#
_symmetry.space_group_name_H-M   'P 1'
#
loop_
_entity.id
_entity.type
_entity.pdbx_description
1 polymer ?
#
loop_
_entity_poly.entity_id
_entity_poly.type
_entity_poly.pdbx_seq_one_letter_code
_entity_poly.pdbx_strand_id
1 'polypeptide(L)'
;VSLPRISSVYPLLAIEGGCITVEGEQLVPDSIMAPLPHVTIGNQPTRVVFAAPNAVTVIVPSGLDGGRTAVRVGDRIGETAFVDIG
;
A
#
# COMPACT_ATOMS: atom_id res chain seq x y z
N VAL A 1 -14.71 6.89 12.78
CA VAL A 1 -13.55 7.10 11.88
C VAL A 1 -13.85 6.33 10.61
N SER A 2 -13.89 6.97 9.46
CA SER A 2 -14.08 6.29 8.18
C SER A 2 -12.80 5.54 7.78
N LEU A 3 -12.95 4.36 7.18
CA LEU A 3 -11.83 3.48 6.83
C LEU A 3 -11.22 3.90 5.49
N PRO A 4 -9.90 3.72 5.29
CA PRO A 4 -9.26 3.92 3.99
C PRO A 4 -9.93 3.06 2.92
N ARG A 5 -10.13 3.64 1.74
CA ARG A 5 -10.63 2.93 0.54
C ARG A 5 -9.56 2.87 -0.52
N ILE A 6 -9.39 1.71 -1.15
CA ILE A 6 -8.42 1.50 -2.22
C ILE A 6 -9.18 1.41 -3.54
N SER A 7 -8.89 2.30 -4.47
CA SER A 7 -9.49 2.29 -5.81
C SER A 7 -8.62 1.56 -6.83
N SER A 8 -7.29 1.67 -6.73
CA SER A 8 -6.38 1.09 -7.72
C SER A 8 -4.98 0.82 -7.14
N VAL A 9 -4.22 -0.04 -7.83
CA VAL A 9 -2.77 -0.23 -7.62
C VAL A 9 -2.09 -0.22 -8.98
N TYR A 10 -0.96 0.49 -9.07
CA TYR A 10 -0.15 0.57 -10.29
C TYR A 10 1.35 0.68 -9.97
N PRO A 11 2.24 0.02 -10.73
CA PRO A 11 1.95 -0.99 -11.75
C PRO A 11 1.32 -2.26 -11.13
N LEU A 12 0.69 -3.09 -11.96
CA LEU A 12 0.16 -4.39 -11.54
C LEU A 12 1.21 -5.50 -11.48
N LEU A 13 2.43 -5.23 -11.93
CA LEU A 13 3.59 -6.12 -11.83
C LEU A 13 4.77 -5.34 -11.24
N ALA A 14 5.39 -5.88 -10.20
CA ALA A 14 6.57 -5.29 -9.58
C ALA A 14 7.53 -6.36 -9.04
N ILE A 15 8.79 -5.98 -8.91
CA ILE A 15 9.86 -6.80 -8.32
C ILE A 15 10.23 -6.26 -6.95
N GLU A 16 10.97 -7.07 -6.17
CA GLU A 16 11.65 -6.60 -4.95
C GLU A 16 12.40 -5.28 -5.19
N GLY A 17 12.23 -4.31 -4.29
CA GLY A 17 12.83 -2.99 -4.40
C GLY A 17 12.17 -2.04 -5.41
N GLY A 18 11.24 -2.54 -6.24
CA GLY A 18 10.40 -1.73 -7.12
C GLY A 18 9.41 -0.86 -6.34
N CYS A 19 8.74 0.06 -7.03
CA CYS A 19 7.73 0.93 -6.42
C CYS A 19 6.34 0.61 -6.95
N ILE A 20 5.35 0.59 -6.06
CA ILE A 20 3.93 0.57 -6.43
C ILE A 20 3.21 1.74 -5.78
N THR A 21 2.21 2.28 -6.47
CA THR A 21 1.32 3.31 -5.97
C THR A 21 -0.06 2.70 -5.74
N VAL A 22 -0.60 2.96 -4.56
CA VAL A 22 -1.97 2.68 -4.18
C VAL A 22 -2.74 3.98 -4.29
N GLU A 23 -3.80 4.01 -5.09
CA GLU A 23 -4.73 5.13 -5.16
C GLU A 23 -6.00 4.81 -4.38
N GLY A 24 -6.67 5.85 -3.89
CA GLY A 24 -7.85 5.67 -3.07
C GLY A 24 -8.35 6.95 -2.41
N GLU A 25 -9.03 6.77 -1.29
CA GLU A 25 -9.57 7.84 -0.47
C GLU A 25 -9.21 7.61 0.99
N GLN A 26 -8.93 8.69 1.72
CA GLN A 26 -8.61 8.65 3.15
C GLN A 26 -7.43 7.72 3.47
N LEU A 27 -6.46 7.63 2.55
CA LEU A 27 -5.26 6.80 2.71
C LEU A 27 -4.29 7.38 3.74
N VAL A 28 -4.36 8.68 3.98
CA VAL A 28 -3.58 9.41 4.98
C VAL A 28 -4.54 10.26 5.81
N PRO A 29 -4.41 10.29 7.15
CA PRO A 29 -5.24 11.15 7.99
C PRO A 29 -4.99 12.65 7.74
N ASP A 30 -6.03 13.48 7.84
CA ASP A 30 -5.96 14.93 7.56
C ASP A 30 -5.13 15.76 8.57
N SER A 31 -4.47 15.13 9.55
CA SER A 31 -3.66 15.82 10.55
C SER A 31 -2.19 15.83 10.16
N ILE A 32 -1.58 17.02 10.15
CA ILE A 32 -0.16 17.24 9.84
C ILE A 32 0.79 16.47 10.80
N MET A 33 0.33 16.12 12.00
CA MET A 33 1.11 15.33 12.96
C MET A 33 0.72 13.84 13.00
N ALA A 34 -0.16 13.39 12.09
CA ALA A 34 -0.53 11.98 12.05
C ALA A 34 0.66 11.11 11.58
N PRO A 35 0.79 9.89 12.13
CA PRO A 35 1.74 8.93 11.58
C PRO A 35 1.39 8.61 10.12
N LEU A 36 2.43 8.32 9.32
CA LEU A 36 2.26 7.81 7.97
C LEU A 36 1.42 6.51 7.99
N PRO A 37 0.65 6.24 6.93
CA PRO A 37 -0.15 5.02 6.86
C PRO A 37 0.75 3.79 6.89
N HIS A 38 0.32 2.79 7.66
CA HIS A 38 0.95 1.48 7.62
C HIS A 38 0.48 0.76 6.36
N VAL A 39 1.40 0.38 5.47
CA VAL A 39 1.10 -0.36 4.25
C VAL A 39 1.79 -1.72 4.31
N THR A 40 1.09 -2.75 3.84
CA THR A 40 1.65 -4.10 3.74
C THR A 40 1.50 -4.65 2.32
N ILE A 41 2.51 -5.42 1.90
CA ILE A 41 2.47 -6.24 0.68
C ILE A 41 2.64 -7.69 1.14
N GLY A 42 1.65 -8.52 0.86
CA GLY A 42 1.50 -9.83 1.47
C GLY A 42 1.25 -9.70 2.97
N ASN A 43 2.19 -10.22 3.76
CA ASN A 43 2.23 -10.07 5.22
C ASN A 43 3.41 -9.22 5.70
N GLN A 44 4.14 -8.58 4.78
CA GLN A 44 5.33 -7.79 5.10
C GLN A 44 5.00 -6.29 5.16
N PRO A 45 5.45 -5.56 6.19
CA PRO A 45 5.41 -4.10 6.19
C PRO A 45 6.32 -3.57 5.08
N THR A 46 5.88 -2.52 4.42
CA THR A 46 6.64 -1.85 3.36
C THR A 46 6.99 -0.42 3.74
N ARG A 47 8.08 0.09 3.15
CA ARG A 47 8.49 1.48 3.28
C ARG A 47 7.62 2.37 2.39
N VAL A 48 6.88 3.27 3.02
CA VAL A 48 6.21 4.39 2.34
C VAL A 48 7.23 5.43 1.90
N VAL A 49 7.16 5.84 0.63
CA VAL A 49 8.05 6.84 0.01
C VAL A 49 7.32 8.08 -0.49
N PHE A 50 5.99 8.00 -0.62
CA PHE A 50 5.11 9.13 -0.91
C PHE A 50 3.75 8.91 -0.24
N ALA A 51 3.15 9.95 0.30
CA ALA A 51 1.86 9.87 0.98
C ALA A 51 1.04 11.15 0.79
N ALA A 52 -0.18 10.97 0.29
CA ALA A 52 -1.22 11.98 0.15
C ALA A 52 -2.58 11.34 0.50
N PRO A 53 -3.62 12.14 0.82
CA PRO A 53 -4.93 11.59 1.19
C PRO A 53 -5.54 10.61 0.17
N ASN A 54 -5.16 10.73 -1.11
CA ASN A 54 -5.68 9.92 -2.20
C ASN A 54 -4.64 9.00 -2.88
N ALA A 55 -3.37 9.04 -2.46
CA ALA A 55 -2.31 8.24 -3.09
C ALA A 55 -1.16 7.95 -2.13
N VAL A 56 -0.68 6.71 -2.11
CA VAL A 56 0.48 6.28 -1.31
C VAL A 56 1.40 5.42 -2.18
N THR A 57 2.67 5.80 -2.29
CA THR A 57 3.68 5.01 -3.00
C THR A 57 4.58 4.30 -2.00
N VAL A 58 4.85 3.03 -2.25
CA VAL A 58 5.62 2.15 -1.37
C VAL A 58 6.65 1.33 -2.14
N ILE A 59 7.69 0.89 -1.45
CA ILE A 59 8.73 0.00 -2.02
C ILE A 59 8.37 -1.46 -1.77
N VAL A 60 8.35 -2.29 -2.81
CA VAL A 60 8.12 -3.74 -2.66
C VAL A 60 9.19 -4.33 -1.72
N PRO A 61 8.80 -4.92 -0.58
CA PRO A 61 9.74 -5.46 0.39
C PRO A 61 10.43 -6.71 -0.16
N SER A 62 11.58 -7.04 0.42
CA SER A 62 12.29 -8.26 0.11
C SER A 62 11.65 -9.50 0.74
N GLY A 63 11.95 -10.67 0.19
CA GLY A 63 11.53 -11.96 0.76
C GLY A 63 10.03 -12.27 0.63
N LEU A 64 9.38 -11.73 -0.40
CA LEU A 64 8.03 -12.15 -0.80
C LEU A 64 8.12 -13.44 -1.63
N ASP A 65 7.15 -14.36 -1.44
CA ASP A 65 7.09 -15.62 -2.18
C ASP A 65 6.83 -15.44 -3.70
N GLY A 66 6.37 -14.25 -4.12
CA GLY A 66 5.98 -13.95 -5.50
C GLY A 66 4.52 -14.31 -5.82
N GLY A 67 4.12 -14.05 -7.06
CA GLY A 67 2.75 -14.19 -7.57
C GLY A 67 1.79 -13.09 -7.10
N ARG A 68 0.49 -13.37 -7.24
CA ARG A 68 -0.58 -12.43 -6.91
C ARG A 68 -0.63 -12.16 -5.41
N THR A 69 -0.16 -10.97 -5.03
CA THR A 69 0.13 -10.59 -3.65
C THR A 69 -0.81 -9.48 -3.19
N ALA A 70 -1.36 -9.62 -1.97
CA ALA A 70 -2.29 -8.66 -1.39
C ALA A 70 -1.60 -7.35 -0.98
N VAL A 71 -2.21 -6.22 -1.27
CA VAL A 71 -1.78 -4.89 -0.83
C VAL A 71 -2.85 -4.30 0.09
N ARG A 72 -2.45 -3.82 1.26
CA ARG A 72 -3.38 -3.26 2.26
C ARG A 72 -2.84 -1.98 2.86
N VAL A 73 -3.74 -1.03 3.13
CA VAL A 73 -3.47 0.23 3.81
C VAL A 73 -4.19 0.26 5.16
N GLY A 74 -3.46 0.58 6.22
CA GLY A 74 -3.94 0.53 7.60
C GLY A 74 -3.99 -0.88 8.18
N ASP A 75 -4.82 -1.06 9.20
CA ASP A 75 -5.05 -2.36 9.83
C ASP A 75 -5.85 -3.31 8.91
N ARG A 76 -5.77 -4.62 9.18
CA ARG A 76 -6.30 -5.73 8.35
C ARG A 76 -7.81 -5.72 8.06
N ILE A 77 -8.55 -4.72 8.53
CA ILE A 77 -10.01 -4.56 8.37
C ILE A 77 -10.35 -3.72 7.12
N GLY A 78 -9.33 -3.18 6.42
CA GLY A 78 -9.51 -2.37 5.21
C GLY A 78 -9.68 -3.14 3.91
N GLU A 79 -9.93 -2.39 2.83
CA GLU A 79 -9.96 -2.92 1.46
C GLU A 79 -8.60 -3.54 1.08
N THR A 80 -8.63 -4.54 0.20
CA THR A 80 -7.44 -5.25 -0.27
C THR A 80 -7.36 -5.13 -1.78
N ALA A 81 -6.24 -4.60 -2.27
CA ALA A 81 -5.88 -4.66 -3.68
C ALA A 81 -4.86 -5.77 -3.92
N PHE A 82 -4.51 -6.00 -5.20
CA PHE A 82 -3.57 -7.05 -5.57
C PHE A 82 -2.58 -6.53 -6.59
N VAL A 83 -1.33 -6.99 -6.46
CA VAL A 83 -0.23 -6.77 -7.40
C VAL A 83 0.46 -8.11 -7.63
N ASP A 84 0.91 -8.37 -8.84
CA ASP A 84 1.76 -9.52 -9.12
C ASP A 84 3.22 -9.19 -8.77
N ILE A 85 3.86 -10.07 -8.00
CA ILE A 85 5.26 -9.94 -7.59
C ILE A 85 6.08 -11.03 -8.27
N GLY A 86 7.21 -10.70 -8.88
CA GLY A 86 8.09 -11.69 -9.52
C GLY A 86 9.09 -11.09 -10.48
#